data_AF-A0AAN6IMB7-F1
#
_entry.id   AF-A0AAN6IMB7-F1
#
_cell.length_a   1.000
_cell.length_b   1.000
_cell.length_c   1.000
_cell.angle_alpha   90.00
_cell.angle_beta   90.00
_cell.angle_gamma   90.00
#
_symmetry.space_group_name_H-M   'P 1'
#
loop_
_entity.id
_entity.type
_entity.pdbx_description
1 polymer ?
#
loop_
_entity_poly.entity_id
_entity_poly.type
_entity_poly.pdbx_seq_one_letter_code
_entity_poly.pdbx_strand_id
1 'polypeptide(L)' 'NPFTSMVNSGMIPQPPAQTEQASHEPPEQRFSTQLQQLNDMGFWNKDQNIRALVQTGGNVNGAIELLLASPGY' A
#
# COMPACT_ATOMS: atom_id res chain seq x y z
N ASN A 1 -24.29 -35.10 41.97
CA ASN A 1 -25.30 -34.13 41.50
C ASN A 1 -24.94 -33.58 40.12
N PRO A 2 -25.48 -34.12 39.02
CA PRO A 2 -25.33 -33.61 37.66
C PRO A 2 -26.58 -32.78 37.23
N PHE A 3 -26.54 -31.46 37.37
CA PHE A 3 -27.53 -30.54 36.77
C PHE A 3 -26.91 -29.16 36.44
N THR A 4 -25.76 -29.14 35.77
CA THR A 4 -25.27 -27.91 35.09
C THR A 4 -24.78 -28.27 33.70
N SER A 5 -25.51 -29.17 33.05
CA SER A 5 -25.55 -29.16 31.59
C SER A 5 -26.36 -27.93 31.15
N MET A 6 -25.94 -27.33 30.02
CA MET A 6 -26.76 -26.52 29.11
C MET A 6 -26.54 -24.98 29.07
N VAL A 7 -25.35 -24.47 29.41
CA VAL A 7 -24.93 -23.20 28.80
C VAL A 7 -23.67 -23.41 27.95
N ASN A 8 -23.91 -23.32 26.64
CA ASN A 8 -22.94 -23.08 25.58
C ASN A 8 -22.19 -24.29 24.98
N SER A 9 -22.98 -25.20 24.40
CA SER A 9 -22.59 -25.90 23.17
C SER A 9 -22.34 -24.86 22.07
N GLY A 10 -21.07 -24.60 21.75
CA GLY A 10 -20.70 -23.54 20.81
C GLY A 10 -19.22 -23.57 20.46
N MET A 11 -18.73 -24.74 20.07
CA MET A 11 -17.57 -24.88 19.19
C MET A 11 -17.81 -24.07 17.91
N ILE A 12 -17.43 -22.80 17.93
CA ILE A 12 -17.09 -22.06 16.72
C ILE A 12 -15.56 -22.00 16.74
N PRO A 13 -14.86 -22.75 15.87
CA PRO A 13 -13.51 -22.33 15.53
C PRO A 13 -13.66 -20.91 14.99
N GLN A 14 -13.06 -19.95 15.67
CA GLN A 14 -12.76 -18.67 15.04
C GLN A 14 -11.95 -19.05 13.78
N PRO A 15 -12.43 -18.78 12.54
CA PRO A 15 -11.47 -18.56 11.48
C PRO A 15 -10.52 -17.47 12.01
N PRO A 16 -9.22 -17.45 11.65
CA PRO A 16 -8.51 -16.20 11.76
C PRO A 16 -9.35 -15.20 10.97
N ALA A 17 -10.08 -14.35 11.69
CA ALA A 17 -10.51 -13.08 11.18
C ALA A 17 -9.21 -12.47 10.71
N GLN A 18 -8.99 -12.61 9.41
CA GLN A 18 -8.20 -11.74 8.59
C GLN A 18 -8.69 -10.36 8.98
N THR A 19 -8.13 -9.82 10.07
CA THR A 19 -8.29 -8.43 10.39
C THR A 19 -7.98 -7.75 9.09
N GLU A 20 -8.97 -7.01 8.59
CA GLU A 20 -8.85 -6.05 7.53
C GLU A 20 -7.62 -5.17 7.79
N GLN A 21 -6.44 -5.71 7.50
CA GLN A 21 -5.24 -5.01 7.10
C GLN A 21 -5.60 -4.50 5.70
N ALA A 22 -6.60 -3.63 5.66
CA ALA A 22 -6.89 -2.75 4.55
C ALA A 22 -5.53 -2.26 4.13
N SER A 23 -5.15 -2.69 2.95
CA SER A 23 -3.80 -2.73 2.46
C SER A 23 -3.38 -1.28 2.20
N HIS A 24 -3.07 -0.56 3.27
CA HIS A 24 -2.18 0.59 3.31
C HIS A 24 -0.77 0.06 3.02
N GLU A 25 -0.62 -0.73 1.94
CA GLU A 25 0.68 -0.89 1.34
C GLU A 25 1.12 0.54 1.00
N PRO A 26 2.21 1.02 1.61
CA PRO A 26 2.67 2.37 1.35
C PRO A 26 2.85 2.50 -0.16
N PRO A 27 2.57 3.68 -0.74
CA PRO A 27 2.70 3.89 -2.18
C PRO A 27 4.13 3.55 -2.67
N GLU A 28 5.12 3.61 -1.79
CA GLU A 28 6.46 3.06 -1.99
C GLU A 28 6.51 1.60 -2.42
N GLN A 29 5.75 0.73 -1.74
CA GLN A 29 5.69 -0.69 -2.08
C GLN A 29 4.85 -0.91 -3.34
N ARG A 30 3.73 -0.19 -3.47
CA ARG A 30 2.84 -0.28 -4.65
C ARG A 30 3.56 0.15 -5.93
N PHE A 31 4.42 1.15 -5.83
CA PHE A 31 5.12 1.74 -6.96
C PHE A 31 6.60 1.37 -7.06
N SER A 32 7.04 0.29 -6.40
CA SER A 32 8.46 -0.06 -6.32
C SER A 32 9.13 -0.19 -7.70
N THR A 33 8.43 -0.76 -8.69
CA THR A 33 8.93 -0.89 -10.07
C THR A 33 9.05 0.45 -10.79
N GLN A 34 8.10 1.37 -10.55
CA GLN A 34 8.10 2.70 -11.13
C GLN A 34 9.18 3.57 -10.50
N LEU A 35 9.35 3.46 -9.18
CA LEU A 35 10.44 4.10 -8.45
C LEU A 35 11.79 3.64 -9.00
N GLN A 36 11.99 2.34 -9.24
CA GLN A 36 13.23 1.85 -9.83
C GLN A 36 13.50 2.45 -11.22
N GLN A 37 12.50 2.50 -12.10
CA GLN A 37 12.63 3.11 -13.42
C GLN A 37 13.04 4.59 -13.33
N LEU A 38 12.40 5.35 -12.44
CA LEU A 38 12.74 6.74 -12.18
C LEU A 38 14.17 6.88 -11.65
N ASN A 39 14.61 6.01 -10.73
CA ASN A 39 15.99 6.01 -10.21
C ASN A 39 17.03 5.75 -11.31
N ASP A 40 16.75 4.83 -12.23
CA ASP A 40 17.63 4.51 -13.37
C ASP A 40 17.80 5.70 -14.32
N MET A 41 16.74 6.52 -14.46
CA MET A 41 16.76 7.77 -15.23
C MET A 41 17.43 8.95 -14.51
N GLY A 42 17.79 8.80 -13.23
CA GLY A 42 18.42 9.85 -12.41
C GLY A 42 17.50 10.55 -11.41
N PHE A 43 16.23 10.16 -11.31
CA PHE A 43 15.31 10.66 -10.29
C PHE A 43 15.43 9.81 -9.01
N TRP A 44 16.37 10.17 -8.14
CA TRP A 44 16.62 9.42 -6.88
C TRP A 44 15.72 9.84 -5.72
N ASN A 45 14.98 10.95 -5.86
CA ASN A 45 14.11 11.44 -4.81
C ASN A 45 12.80 10.62 -4.75
N LYS A 46 12.79 9.59 -3.90
CA LYS A 46 11.63 8.72 -3.72
C LYS A 46 10.36 9.49 -3.33
N ASP A 47 10.45 10.49 -2.46
CA ASP A 47 9.27 11.26 -2.03
C ASP A 47 8.62 11.99 -3.23
N GLN A 48 9.43 12.67 -4.04
CA GLN A 48 8.92 13.32 -5.25
C GLN A 48 8.40 12.31 -6.27
N ASN A 49 9.11 11.20 -6.47
CA ASN A 49 8.68 10.15 -7.38
C ASN A 49 7.33 9.55 -6.95
N ILE A 50 7.15 9.27 -5.66
CA ILE A 50 5.89 8.76 -5.10
C ILE A 50 4.78 9.78 -5.35
N ARG A 51 5.01 11.06 -5.05
CA ARG A 51 4.00 12.10 -5.25
C ARG A 51 3.58 12.23 -6.72
N ALA A 52 4.56 12.19 -7.62
CA ALA A 52 4.32 12.21 -9.06
C ALA A 52 3.53 10.98 -9.51
N LEU A 53 3.90 9.79 -9.02
CA LEU A 53 3.20 8.54 -9.33
C LEU A 53 1.80 8.47 -8.73
N VAL A 54 1.57 9.03 -7.54
CA VAL A 54 0.24 9.15 -6.94
C VAL A 54 -0.62 10.09 -7.77
N GLN A 55 -0.08 11.24 -8.21
CA GLN A 55 -0.82 12.16 -9.08
C GLN A 55 -1.15 11.56 -10.44
N THR A 56 -0.26 10.75 -11.01
CA THR A 56 -0.45 10.16 -12.34
C THR A 56 -1.12 8.79 -12.32
N GLY A 57 -1.45 8.26 -11.15
CA GLY A 57 -2.06 6.94 -10.99
C GLY A 57 -1.12 5.77 -11.35
N GLY A 58 0.19 5.94 -11.16
CA GLY A 58 1.21 4.93 -11.44
C GLY A 58 1.82 5.01 -12.85
N ASN A 59 1.58 6.10 -13.58
CA ASN A 59 2.18 6.32 -14.89
C ASN A 59 3.58 6.93 -14.75
N VAL A 60 4.61 6.20 -15.18
CA VAL A 60 6.02 6.64 -15.12
C VAL A 60 6.27 7.85 -16.02
N ASN A 61 5.75 7.86 -17.26
CA ASN A 61 5.94 8.98 -18.19
C ASN A 61 5.30 10.26 -17.66
N GLY A 62 4.05 10.20 -17.20
CA GLY A 62 3.39 11.36 -16.59
C GLY A 62 4.07 11.81 -15.28
N ALA A 63 4.64 10.86 -14.52
CA ALA A 63 5.40 11.20 -13.33
C ALA A 63 6.70 11.94 -13.67
N ILE A 64 7.39 11.54 -14.74
CA ILE A 64 8.58 12.25 -15.25
C ILE A 64 8.20 13.67 -15.68
N GLU A 65 7.11 13.85 -16.42
CA GLU A 65 6.64 15.18 -16.82
C GLU A 65 6.36 16.06 -15.61
N LEU A 66 5.74 15.52 -14.55
CA LEU A 66 5.53 16.24 -13.29
C LEU A 66 6.84 16.58 -12.57
N LEU A 67 7.79 15.64 -12.50
CA LEU A 67 9.10 15.86 -11.86
C LEU A 67 9.92 16.92 -12.61
N LEU A 68 9.84 16.96 -13.94
CA LEU A 68 10.47 17.98 -14.77
C LEU A 68 9.74 19.32 -14.68
N ALA A 69 8.41 19.31 -14.56
CA ALA A 69 7.57 20.49 -14.39
C ALA A 69 7.55 21.03 -12.95
N SER A 70 8.15 20.31 -12.00
CA SER A 70 8.34 20.71 -10.60
C SER A 70 9.80 21.13 -10.33
N PRO A 71 10.38 22.13 -11.04
CA PRO A 71 11.70 22.65 -10.71
C PRO A 71 11.61 23.56 -9.47
N GLY A 72 11.57 22.94 -8.29
CA GLY A 72 11.72 23.64 -7.01
C GLY A 72 10.46 24.39 -6.53
N TYR A 73 10.06 24.09 -5.31
CA TYR A 73 9.64 25.17 -4.41
C TYR A 73 10.89 25.86 -3.86
#